data_AF-A0A099T3R1-F1
#
_entry.id   AF-A0A099T3R1-F1
#
_cell.length_a   1.000
_cell.length_b   1.000
_cell.length_c   1.000
_cell.angle_alpha   90.00
_cell.angle_beta   90.00
_cell.angle_gamma   90.00
#
_symmetry.space_group_name_H-M   'P 1'
#
loop_
_entity.id
_entity.type
_entity.pdbx_description
1 polymer ?
#
loop_
_entity_poly.entity_id
_entity_poly.type
_entity_poly.pdbx_seq_one_letter_code
_entity_poly.pdbx_strand_id
1 'polypeptide(L)'
;MLIYAIKQKTEGIDKHARGASLAVYTIIPTILFMFYSISQGFQLASYGIVLILHRLLGSIVILFIILFVTNRWRFKKKVHMDIATGCWAITLLLGIAVYLISFGYIS
;
A
#
# COMPACT_ATOMS: atom_id res chain seq x y z
N MET A 1 1.45 28.34 25.18
CA MET A 1 0.70 27.95 23.96
C MET A 1 1.58 27.43 22.83
N LEU A 2 2.73 28.06 22.55
CA LEU A 2 3.64 27.65 21.46
C LEU A 2 4.22 26.23 21.64
N ILE A 3 4.62 25.87 22.86
CA ILE A 3 5.12 24.52 23.20
C ILE A 3 4.04 23.44 23.00
N TYR A 4 2.78 23.76 23.32
CA TYR A 4 1.65 22.85 23.14
C TYR A 4 1.35 22.60 21.65
N ALA A 5 1.39 23.65 20.83
CA ALA A 5 1.22 23.55 19.38
C ALA A 5 2.35 22.75 18.71
N ILE A 6 3.60 22.91 19.16
CA ILE A 6 4.74 22.11 18.69
C ILE A 6 4.55 20.64 19.08
N LYS A 7 4.21 20.35 20.34
CA LYS A 7 3.99 18.98 20.83
C LYS A 7 2.86 18.28 20.05
N GLN A 8 1.76 18.98 19.79
CA GLN A 8 0.63 18.44 19.04
C GLN A 8 1.00 18.14 17.56
N LYS A 9 1.83 18.99 16.95
CA LYS A 9 2.36 18.77 15.59
C LYS A 9 3.27 17.54 15.54
N THR A 10 4.14 17.36 16.54
CA THR A 10 5.06 16.21 16.62
C THR A 10 4.31 14.90 16.89
N GLU A 11 3.34 14.89 17.79
CA GLU A 11 2.48 13.72 18.05
C GLU A 11 1.64 13.32 16.83
N GLY A 12 1.19 14.31 16.04
CA GLY A 12 0.53 14.05 14.76
C GLY A 12 1.46 13.35 13.77
N ILE A 13 2.71 13.82 13.67
CA ILE A 13 3.74 13.22 12.82
C ILE A 13 4.09 11.80 13.27
N ASP A 14 4.22 11.53 14.57
CA ASP A 14 4.53 10.19 15.09
C ASP A 14 3.42 9.18 14.86
N LYS A 15 2.16 9.57 15.11
CA LYS A 15 0.99 8.71 14.80
C LYS A 15 0.92 8.44 13.30
N HIS A 16 1.25 9.41 12.47
CA HIS A 16 1.26 9.26 11.01
C HIS A 16 2.44 8.41 10.50
N ALA A 17 3.62 8.53 11.10
CA ALA A 17 4.77 7.68 10.81
C ALA A 17 4.47 6.22 11.16
N ARG A 18 3.74 5.98 12.26
CA ARG A 18 3.29 4.64 12.66
C ARG A 18 2.30 4.05 11.65
N GLY A 19 1.36 4.83 11.13
CA GLY A 19 0.45 4.40 10.06
C GLY A 19 1.16 4.06 8.75
N ALA A 20 2.11 4.90 8.33
CA ALA A 20 2.92 4.64 7.14
C ALA A 20 3.81 3.39 7.30
N SER A 21 4.39 3.19 8.47
CA SER A 21 5.16 1.98 8.82
C SER A 21 4.31 0.70 8.70
N LEU A 22 3.07 0.75 9.21
CA LEU A 22 2.13 -0.38 9.12
C LEU A 22 1.74 -0.72 7.67
N ALA A 23 1.55 0.32 6.85
CA ALA A 23 1.31 0.15 5.42
C ALA A 23 2.52 -0.52 4.74
N VAL A 24 3.74 -0.04 4.99
CA VAL A 24 4.96 -0.64 4.44
C VAL A 24 5.10 -2.11 4.84
N TYR A 25 4.86 -2.43 6.11
CA TYR A 25 4.96 -3.79 6.65
C TYR A 25 4.00 -4.78 5.97
N THR A 26 2.81 -4.32 5.56
CA THR A 26 1.80 -5.16 4.91
C THR A 26 1.93 -5.17 3.38
N ILE A 27 2.45 -4.10 2.78
CA ILE A 27 2.68 -3.98 1.33
C ILE A 27 3.76 -4.94 0.84
N ILE A 28 4.90 -4.95 1.52
CA ILE A 28 6.08 -5.69 1.05
C ILE A 28 5.76 -7.19 0.89
N PRO A 29 5.18 -7.89 1.89
CA PRO A 29 4.82 -9.30 1.74
C PRO A 29 3.80 -9.52 0.63
N THR A 30 2.80 -8.65 0.51
CA THR A 30 1.74 -8.77 -0.51
C THR A 30 2.32 -8.71 -1.92
N ILE A 31 3.23 -7.76 -2.16
CA ILE A 31 3.85 -7.60 -3.47
C ILE A 31 4.86 -8.70 -3.76
N LEU A 32 5.68 -9.09 -2.78
CA LEU A 32 6.61 -10.21 -2.93
C LEU A 32 5.86 -11.51 -3.23
N PHE A 33 4.76 -11.78 -2.55
CA PHE A 33 3.89 -12.90 -2.84
C PHE A 33 3.33 -12.85 -4.25
N MET A 34 2.95 -11.65 -4.73
CA MET A 34 2.46 -11.47 -6.10
C MET A 34 3.53 -11.83 -7.16
N PHE A 35 4.77 -11.38 -6.96
CA PHE A 35 5.89 -11.73 -7.84
C PHE A 35 6.25 -13.22 -7.76
N TYR A 36 6.23 -13.80 -6.56
CA TYR A 36 6.44 -15.22 -6.35
C TYR A 36 5.39 -16.06 -7.09
N SER A 37 4.11 -15.73 -6.98
CA SER A 37 3.04 -16.44 -7.68
C SER A 37 3.21 -16.40 -9.20
N ILE A 38 3.69 -15.29 -9.76
CA ILE A 38 4.02 -15.20 -11.20
C ILE A 38 5.13 -16.18 -11.59
N SER A 39 6.18 -16.30 -10.76
CA SER A 39 7.28 -17.24 -11.03
C SER A 39 6.81 -18.70 -11.04
N GLN A 40 5.69 -18.99 -10.39
CA GLN A 40 5.04 -20.31 -10.36
C GLN A 40 4.03 -20.51 -11.50
N GLY A 41 3.94 -19.58 -12.46
CA GLY A 41 3.01 -19.67 -13.59
C GLY A 41 1.55 -19.39 -13.22
N PHE A 42 1.30 -18.76 -12.06
CA PHE A 42 -0.03 -18.46 -11.58
C PHE A 42 -0.72 -17.42 -12.48
N GLN A 43 -1.64 -17.89 -13.34
CA GLN A 43 -2.46 -17.05 -14.21
C GLN A 43 -3.94 -17.29 -13.88
N LEU A 44 -4.62 -16.30 -13.29
CA LEU A 44 -6.08 -16.30 -13.19
C LEU A 44 -6.66 -15.97 -14.57
N ALA A 45 -6.92 -17.00 -15.38
CA ALA A 45 -7.47 -16.84 -16.73
C ALA A 45 -8.87 -16.19 -16.75
N SER A 46 -9.65 -16.31 -15.67
CA SER A 46 -11.01 -15.76 -15.56
C SER A 46 -11.11 -14.34 -15.00
N TYR A 47 -10.07 -13.81 -14.33
CA TYR A 47 -10.11 -12.49 -13.66
C TYR A 47 -8.90 -11.62 -13.97
N GLY A 48 -8.42 -11.69 -15.22
CA GLY A 48 -7.23 -10.98 -15.68
C GLY A 48 -7.24 -9.48 -15.34
N ILE A 49 -8.39 -8.81 -15.41
CA ILE A 49 -8.53 -7.39 -15.06
C ILE A 49 -8.27 -7.10 -13.58
N VAL A 50 -8.84 -7.89 -12.67
CA VAL A 50 -8.67 -7.71 -11.21
C VAL A 50 -7.22 -7.92 -10.84
N LEU A 51 -6.62 -8.98 -11.39
CA LEU A 51 -5.21 -9.26 -11.21
C LEU A 51 -4.37 -8.08 -11.73
N ILE A 52 -4.55 -7.64 -12.98
CA ILE A 52 -3.83 -6.51 -13.60
C ILE A 52 -3.94 -5.24 -12.75
N LEU A 53 -5.14 -4.87 -12.31
CA LEU A 53 -5.36 -3.70 -11.46
C LEU A 53 -4.58 -3.82 -10.15
N HIS A 54 -4.58 -4.99 -9.52
CA HIS A 54 -3.81 -5.23 -8.30
C HIS A 54 -2.30 -5.04 -8.52
N ARG A 55 -1.77 -5.49 -9.67
CA ARG A 55 -0.35 -5.29 -10.03
C ARG A 55 -0.01 -3.82 -10.21
N LEU A 56 -0.88 -3.09 -10.92
CA LEU A 56 -0.68 -1.68 -11.22
C LEU A 56 -0.70 -0.85 -9.93
N LEU A 57 -1.72 -1.07 -9.10
CA LEU A 57 -1.85 -0.43 -7.79
C LEU A 57 -0.67 -0.76 -6.87
N GLY A 58 -0.26 -2.04 -6.77
CA GLY A 58 0.91 -2.44 -5.99
C GLY A 58 2.21 -1.76 -6.45
N SER A 59 2.41 -1.61 -7.76
CA SER A 59 3.57 -0.91 -8.33
C SER A 59 3.58 0.58 -7.99
N ILE A 60 2.42 1.25 -8.09
CA ILE A 60 2.26 2.67 -7.70
C ILE A 60 2.58 2.84 -6.22
N VAL A 61 2.10 1.93 -5.38
CA VAL A 61 2.33 1.95 -3.94
C VAL A 61 3.81 1.77 -3.60
N ILE A 62 4.55 0.90 -4.30
CA ILE A 62 6.02 0.81 -4.14
C ILE A 62 6.69 2.15 -4.45
N LEU A 63 6.33 2.81 -5.55
CA LEU A 63 6.90 4.11 -5.91
C LEU A 63 6.64 5.14 -4.82
N PHE A 64 5.44 5.15 -4.22
CA PHE A 64 5.13 6.02 -3.08
C PHE A 64 6.00 5.69 -1.86
N ILE A 65 6.23 4.41 -1.54
CA ILE A 65 7.13 4.01 -0.44
C ILE A 65 8.55 4.51 -0.71
N ILE A 66 9.08 4.28 -1.91
CA ILE A 66 10.43 4.73 -2.28
C ILE A 66 10.52 6.25 -2.15
N LEU A 67 9.56 6.99 -2.70
CA LEU A 67 9.53 8.46 -2.59
C LEU A 67 9.44 8.95 -1.14
N PHE A 68 8.73 8.21 -0.28
CA PHE A 68 8.62 8.49 1.15
C PHE A 68 9.92 8.22 1.90
N VAL A 69 10.55 7.06 1.68
CA VAL A 69 11.82 6.64 2.30
C VAL A 69 12.99 7.51 1.83
N THR A 70 13.07 7.84 0.54
CA THR A 70 14.09 8.73 -0.04
C THR A 70 13.88 10.22 0.34
N ASN A 71 13.02 10.48 1.33
CA ASN A 71 12.89 11.72 2.07
C ASN A 71 12.64 12.98 1.20
N ARG A 72 11.81 12.87 0.18
CA ARG A 72 11.29 14.06 -0.52
C ARG A 72 10.20 14.68 0.35
N TRP A 73 10.57 15.60 1.26
CA TRP A 73 9.68 16.34 2.16
C TRP A 73 8.40 16.90 1.50
N ARG A 74 8.44 17.14 0.18
CA ARG A 74 7.28 17.50 -0.66
C ARG A 74 6.12 16.48 -0.60
N PHE A 75 6.42 15.20 -0.41
CA PHE A 75 5.44 14.09 -0.33
C PHE A 75 4.96 13.79 1.10
N LYS A 76 5.55 14.43 2.13
CA LYS A 76 5.11 14.32 3.53
C LYS A 76 3.94 15.26 3.86
N LYS A 77 3.32 15.88 2.84
CA LYS A 77 2.08 16.64 3.01
C LYS A 77 0.91 15.68 3.23
N LYS A 78 0.01 16.03 4.15
CA LYS A 78 -1.18 15.24 4.51
C LYS A 78 -1.91 14.64 3.29
N VAL A 79 -2.19 15.46 2.29
CA VAL A 79 -2.88 15.04 1.04
C VAL A 79 -2.19 13.89 0.32
N HIS A 80 -0.86 13.93 0.19
CA HIS A 80 -0.12 12.87 -0.53
C HIS A 80 -0.07 11.58 0.29
N MET A 81 -0.04 11.71 1.61
CA MET A 81 -0.08 10.57 2.54
C MET A 81 -1.48 9.93 2.60
N ASP A 82 -2.53 10.74 2.55
CA ASP A 82 -3.92 10.25 2.46
C ASP A 82 -4.13 9.48 1.15
N ILE A 83 -3.62 10.00 0.02
CA ILE A 83 -3.65 9.30 -1.29
C ILE A 83 -2.86 7.99 -1.24
N ALA A 84 -1.65 7.99 -0.66
CA ALA A 84 -0.84 6.79 -0.54
C ALA A 84 -1.53 5.73 0.35
N THR A 85 -2.16 6.15 1.44
CA THR A 85 -2.92 5.27 2.35
C THR A 85 -4.16 4.71 1.66
N GLY A 86 -4.88 5.53 0.89
CA GLY A 86 -6.02 5.08 0.08
C GLY A 86 -5.61 4.08 -1.01
N CYS A 87 -4.55 4.38 -1.76
CA CYS A 87 -3.98 3.44 -2.75
C CYS A 87 -3.58 2.13 -2.09
N TRP A 88 -2.94 2.19 -0.91
CA TRP A 88 -2.60 1.01 -0.14
C TRP A 88 -3.84 0.18 0.23
N ALA A 89 -4.86 0.81 0.82
CA ALA A 89 -6.07 0.11 1.25
C ALA A 89 -6.78 -0.57 0.08
N ILE A 90 -6.87 0.11 -1.07
CA ILE A 90 -7.43 -0.46 -2.30
C ILE A 90 -6.57 -1.63 -2.79
N THR A 91 -5.24 -1.48 -2.79
CA THR A 91 -4.32 -2.56 -3.19
C THR A 91 -4.51 -3.78 -2.31
N LEU A 92 -4.60 -3.59 -0.99
CA LEU A 92 -4.80 -4.66 -0.01
C LEU A 92 -6.12 -5.39 -0.24
N LEU A 93 -7.22 -4.65 -0.38
CA LEU A 93 -8.54 -5.22 -0.68
C LEU A 93 -8.55 -6.02 -1.98
N LEU A 94 -7.88 -5.50 -3.02
CA LEU A 94 -7.78 -6.18 -4.29
C LEU A 94 -6.91 -7.44 -4.21
N GLY A 95 -5.86 -7.43 -3.38
CA GLY A 95 -5.05 -8.62 -3.09
C GLY A 95 -5.84 -9.70 -2.35
N ILE A 96 -6.68 -9.30 -1.38
CA ILE A 96 -7.62 -10.20 -0.71
C ILE A 96 -8.61 -10.77 -1.72
N ALA A 97 -9.17 -9.95 -2.62
CA ALA A 97 -10.08 -10.42 -3.65
C ALA A 97 -9.39 -11.43 -4.58
N VAL A 98 -8.18 -11.13 -5.07
CA VAL A 98 -7.38 -12.08 -5.87
C VAL A 98 -7.17 -13.38 -5.12
N TYR A 99 -6.81 -13.34 -3.83
CA TYR A 99 -6.67 -14.53 -3.00
C TYR A 99 -7.99 -15.32 -2.91
N LEU A 100 -9.10 -14.68 -2.56
CA LEU A 100 -10.38 -15.37 -2.41
C LEU A 100 -10.84 -16.03 -3.72
N ILE A 101 -10.67 -15.35 -4.85
CA ILE A 101 -10.98 -15.89 -6.19
C ILE A 101 -10.04 -17.07 -6.51
N SER A 102 -8.75 -16.92 -6.22
CA SER A 102 -7.72 -17.93 -6.50
C SER A 102 -7.99 -19.27 -5.81
N PHE A 103 -8.58 -19.22 -4.62
CA PHE A 103 -8.92 -20.40 -3.82
C PHE A 103 -10.41 -20.79 -3.95
N GLY A 104 -11.16 -20.16 -4.86
CA GLY A 104 -12.54 -20.51 -5.16
C GLY A 104 -13.56 -20.15 -4.07
N TYR A 105 -13.21 -19.24 -3.16
CA TYR A 105 -14.12 -18.79 -2.10
C TYR A 105 -15.19 -17.82 -2.62
N ILE A 106 -14.88 -17.09 -3.70
CA ILE A 106 -15.79 -16.15 -4.38
C ILE A 106 -15.59 -16.21 -5.90
N SER A 107 -16.63 -15.89 -6.66
CA SER A 107 -16.68 -15.82 -8.13
C SER A 107 -16.97 -14.39 -8.59
#